data_AF-D8MTS3-F1
#
_entry.id   AF-D8MTS3-F1
#
_cell.length_a   1.000
_cell.length_b   1.000
_cell.length_c   1.000
_cell.angle_alpha   90.00
_cell.angle_beta   90.00
_cell.angle_gamma   90.00
#
_symmetry.space_group_name_H-M   'P 1'
#
loop_
_entity.id
_entity.type
_entity.pdbx_description
1 polymer ?
#
loop_
_entity_poly.entity_id
_entity_poly.type
_entity_poly.pdbx_seq_one_letter_code
_entity_poly.pdbx_strand_id
1 'polypeptide(L)'
;MSKIIDTFIAPPCHEQIEILYQDAYLVLINKPTGLLSLSGKNPQNLDSVHHRLVQLFPGCTLIHRLDFGTSGLMVIARNKAINAALCHQFSQRTVTKVYSALLCGHLAEDDGVIDAAIAKDPALFPLMSICAVNGKPARSRYQVVERFYRKSEDGTSLPVTRVQLIPRPGAPTSCASTASSWATRFWAVTCMAACCCPAPNGPQG
;
A
#
# COMPACT_ATOMS: atom_id res chain seq x y z
N MET A 1 4.35 7.23 -27.14
CA MET A 1 3.71 7.13 -25.81
C MET A 1 2.72 5.99 -25.87
N SER A 2 3.07 4.79 -25.40
CA SER A 2 2.14 3.66 -25.34
C SER A 2 0.99 4.03 -24.40
N LYS A 3 -0.24 4.00 -24.92
CA LYS A 3 -1.46 4.30 -24.18
C LYS A 3 -1.61 3.18 -23.15
N ILE A 4 -1.36 3.45 -21.86
CA ILE A 4 -1.65 2.48 -20.80
C ILE A 4 -3.17 2.29 -20.82
N ILE A 5 -3.62 1.12 -21.27
CA ILE A 5 -5.03 0.75 -21.26
C ILE A 5 -5.33 0.26 -19.84
N ASP A 6 -6.16 1.02 -19.12
CA ASP A 6 -6.62 0.67 -17.77
C ASP A 6 -7.74 -0.37 -17.89
N THR A 7 -7.36 -1.65 -17.97
CA THR A 7 -8.27 -2.80 -18.01
C THR A 7 -8.65 -3.31 -16.61
N PHE A 8 -8.08 -2.73 -15.55
CA PHE A 8 -8.30 -3.22 -14.20
C PHE A 8 -9.67 -2.78 -13.68
N ILE A 9 -10.48 -3.75 -13.28
CA ILE A 9 -11.75 -3.51 -12.58
C ILE A 9 -11.58 -4.07 -11.17
N ALA A 10 -11.72 -3.21 -10.17
CA ALA A 10 -11.65 -3.60 -8.78
C ALA A 10 -12.87 -4.47 -8.42
N PRO A 11 -12.68 -5.64 -7.81
CA PRO A 11 -13.77 -6.40 -7.20
C PRO A 11 -14.56 -5.52 -6.21
N PRO A 12 -15.88 -5.71 -6.08
CA PRO A 12 -16.69 -4.95 -5.15
C PRO A 12 -16.24 -5.22 -3.71
N CYS A 13 -16.12 -4.16 -2.91
CA CYS A 13 -15.82 -4.24 -1.49
C CYS A 13 -17.12 -4.06 -0.68
N HIS A 14 -17.53 -5.08 0.06
CA HIS A 14 -18.75 -5.02 0.88
C HIS A 14 -18.51 -4.55 2.32
N GLU A 15 -17.25 -4.41 2.73
CA GLU A 15 -16.87 -3.96 4.06
C GLU A 15 -17.14 -2.46 4.24
N GLN A 16 -17.52 -2.06 5.46
CA GLN A 16 -17.68 -0.65 5.82
C GLN A 16 -16.33 -0.04 6.23
N ILE A 17 -16.22 1.29 6.08
CA ILE A 17 -15.04 2.02 6.56
C ILE A 17 -15.24 2.30 8.04
N GLU A 18 -14.37 1.76 8.87
CA GLU A 18 -14.36 2.03 10.30
C GLU A 18 -13.71 3.40 10.58
N ILE A 19 -14.40 4.26 11.33
CA ILE A 19 -13.88 5.54 11.81
C ILE A 19 -13.29 5.33 13.20
N LEU A 20 -11.99 5.55 13.33
CA LEU A 20 -11.25 5.36 14.58
C LEU A 20 -11.19 6.64 15.41
N TYR A 21 -11.15 7.80 14.75
CA TYR A 21 -11.13 9.11 15.38
C TYR A 21 -11.70 10.16 14.44
N GLN A 22 -12.38 11.16 14.99
CA GLN A 22 -12.94 12.26 14.23
C GLN A 22 -12.99 13.53 15.06
N ASP A 23 -12.59 14.65 14.46
CA ASP A 23 -12.80 15.99 15.00
C ASP A 23 -13.20 17.00 13.91
N ALA A 24 -13.12 18.29 14.24
CA ALA A 24 -13.45 19.38 13.32
C ALA A 24 -12.50 19.47 12.12
N TYR A 25 -11.30 18.90 12.20
CA TYR A 25 -10.19 19.09 11.27
C TYR A 25 -9.87 17.83 10.47
N LEU A 26 -9.88 16.65 11.10
CA LEU A 26 -9.48 15.39 10.46
C LEU A 26 -10.39 14.22 10.85
N VAL A 27 -10.31 13.17 10.03
CA VAL A 27 -10.89 11.85 10.30
C VAL A 27 -9.79 10.81 10.16
N LEU A 28 -9.64 9.94 11.14
CA LEU A 28 -8.80 8.76 11.05
C LEU A 28 -9.69 7.55 10.80
N ILE A 29 -9.39 6.81 9.74
CA ILE A 29 -10.12 5.59 9.39
C ILE A 29 -9.21 4.37 9.42
N ASN A 30 -9.81 3.21 9.58
CA ASN A 30 -9.23 1.93 9.21
C ASN A 30 -9.77 1.53 7.82
N LYS A 31 -8.94 1.63 6.78
CA LYS A 31 -9.34 1.23 5.42
C LYS A 31 -9.41 -0.30 5.34
N PRO A 32 -10.52 -0.89 4.86
CA PRO A 32 -10.57 -2.32 4.58
C PRO A 32 -9.68 -2.70 3.39
N THR A 33 -9.32 -3.98 3.30
CA THR A 33 -8.60 -4.49 2.13
C THR A 33 -9.54 -4.56 0.93
N GLY A 34 -9.03 -4.41 -0.28
CA GLY A 34 -9.85 -4.48 -1.50
C GLY A 34 -10.74 -3.26 -1.74
N LEU A 35 -10.57 -2.16 -0.97
CA LEU A 35 -11.19 -0.87 -1.26
C LEU A 35 -10.16 0.11 -1.82
N LEU A 36 -10.49 0.76 -2.94
CA LEU A 36 -9.66 1.81 -3.52
C LEU A 36 -9.59 3.02 -2.59
N SER A 37 -8.43 3.68 -2.51
CA SER A 37 -8.34 4.96 -1.79
C SER A 37 -9.07 6.08 -2.56
N LEU A 38 -8.83 6.18 -3.87
CA LEU A 38 -9.51 7.10 -4.79
C LEU A 38 -10.14 6.30 -5.92
N SER A 39 -11.26 6.79 -6.45
CA SER A 39 -11.90 6.24 -7.64
C SER A 39 -10.90 6.13 -8.81
N GLY A 40 -10.96 5.01 -9.52
CA GLY A 40 -10.10 4.73 -10.67
C GLY A 40 -10.48 5.55 -11.90
N LYS A 41 -9.67 5.43 -12.96
CA LYS A 41 -10.00 6.04 -14.26
C LYS A 41 -11.07 5.25 -15.01
N ASN A 42 -11.09 3.93 -14.82
CA ASN A 42 -12.15 3.08 -15.33
C ASN A 42 -13.49 3.50 -14.67
N PRO A 43 -14.55 3.80 -15.45
CA PRO A 43 -15.87 4.20 -14.92
C PRO A 43 -16.52 3.18 -13.99
N GLN A 44 -16.09 1.92 -14.00
CA GLN A 44 -16.59 0.90 -13.08
C GLN A 44 -15.93 0.98 -11.70
N ASN A 45 -14.78 1.65 -11.58
CA ASN A 45 -14.01 1.79 -10.34
C ASN A 45 -14.38 3.07 -9.58
N LEU A 46 -15.67 3.35 -9.41
CA LEU A 46 -16.14 4.54 -8.68
C LEU A 46 -16.01 4.37 -7.17
N ASP A 47 -16.31 3.18 -6.67
CA ASP A 47 -16.31 2.91 -5.24
C ASP A 47 -14.90 3.01 -4.64
N SER A 48 -14.77 3.82 -3.60
CA SER A 48 -13.50 4.13 -2.95
C SER A 48 -13.71 4.78 -1.59
N VAL A 49 -12.65 4.85 -0.78
CA VAL A 49 -12.63 5.60 0.48
C VAL A 49 -13.15 7.02 0.29
N HIS A 50 -12.59 7.76 -0.67
CA HIS A 50 -13.03 9.12 -0.92
C HIS A 50 -14.49 9.20 -1.38
N HIS A 51 -14.91 8.31 -2.28
CA HIS A 51 -16.29 8.28 -2.78
C HIS A 51 -17.31 8.06 -1.67
N ARG A 52 -17.01 7.19 -0.71
CA ARG A 52 -17.89 6.93 0.44
C ARG A 52 -17.82 8.05 1.47
N LEU A 53 -16.62 8.52 1.82
CA LEU A 53 -16.45 9.53 2.87
C LEU A 53 -16.96 10.91 2.48
N VAL A 54 -16.91 11.32 1.21
CA VAL A 54 -17.42 12.64 0.80
C VAL A 54 -18.94 12.78 1.03
N GLN A 55 -19.67 11.66 1.05
CA GLN A 55 -21.11 11.63 1.35
C GLN A 55 -21.39 11.93 2.83
N LEU A 56 -20.52 11.45 3.73
CA LEU A 56 -20.60 11.70 5.16
C LEU A 56 -19.99 13.06 5.53
N PHE A 57 -18.93 13.43 4.82
CA PHE A 57 -18.05 14.54 5.11
C PHE A 57 -17.82 15.39 3.85
N PRO A 58 -18.80 16.23 3.46
CA PRO A 58 -18.67 17.07 2.29
C PRO A 58 -17.42 17.94 2.36
N GLY A 59 -16.62 17.94 1.28
CA GLY A 59 -15.37 18.70 1.20
C GLY A 59 -14.14 18.01 1.82
N CYS A 60 -14.28 16.79 2.33
CA CYS A 60 -13.13 16.01 2.78
C CYS A 60 -12.20 15.70 1.60
N THR A 61 -10.91 15.58 1.88
CA THR A 61 -9.89 15.32 0.85
C THR A 61 -8.83 14.39 1.40
N LEU A 62 -8.25 13.56 0.52
CA LEU A 62 -7.15 12.68 0.91
C LEU A 62 -5.81 13.41 0.87
N ILE A 63 -4.96 13.14 1.86
CA ILE A 63 -3.58 13.65 1.91
C ILE A 63 -2.58 12.58 1.43
N HIS A 64 -2.92 11.31 1.66
CA HIS A 64 -2.12 10.15 1.28
C HIS A 64 -3.06 8.99 0.92
N ARG A 65 -2.49 7.89 0.41
CA ARG A 65 -3.26 6.75 -0.10
C ARG A 65 -2.63 5.45 0.35
N LEU A 66 -3.47 4.45 0.58
CA LEU A 66 -3.09 3.05 0.67
C LEU A 66 -3.44 2.33 -0.62
N ASP A 67 -2.69 1.29 -0.95
CA ASP A 67 -2.95 0.45 -2.12
C ASP A 67 -4.23 -0.36 -1.96
N PHE A 68 -4.75 -0.83 -3.09
CA PHE A 68 -5.99 -1.60 -3.15
C PHE A 68 -6.01 -2.76 -2.15
N GLY A 69 -4.99 -3.62 -2.16
CA GLY A 69 -4.87 -4.77 -1.26
C GLY A 69 -4.25 -4.46 0.11
N THR A 70 -4.11 -3.20 0.50
CA THR A 70 -3.55 -2.81 1.81
C THR A 70 -4.66 -2.29 2.71
N SER A 71 -4.79 -2.85 3.91
CA SER A 71 -5.68 -2.31 4.96
C SER A 71 -4.93 -1.38 5.91
N GLY A 72 -5.66 -0.66 6.76
CA GLY A 72 -5.09 0.04 7.91
C GLY A 72 -5.32 1.55 7.92
N LEU A 73 -4.51 2.23 8.74
CA LEU A 73 -4.74 3.62 9.12
C LEU A 73 -4.63 4.61 7.95
N MET A 74 -5.65 5.44 7.77
CA MET A 74 -5.61 6.60 6.89
C MET A 74 -6.16 7.85 7.55
N VAL A 75 -5.34 8.90 7.58
CA VAL A 75 -5.76 10.27 7.91
C VAL A 75 -6.43 10.94 6.70
N ILE A 76 -7.60 11.54 6.91
CA ILE A 76 -8.41 12.28 5.95
C ILE A 76 -8.58 13.72 6.45
N ALA A 77 -8.39 14.71 5.58
CA ALA A 77 -8.60 16.11 5.91
C ALA A 77 -10.08 16.46 5.72
N ARG A 78 -10.68 17.17 6.68
CA ARG A 78 -12.09 17.61 6.60
C ARG A 78 -12.32 18.72 5.57
N ASN A 79 -11.27 19.47 5.22
CA ASN A 79 -11.34 20.56 4.23
C ASN A 79 -9.96 20.83 3.59
N LYS A 80 -9.93 21.72 2.59
CA LYS A 80 -8.72 22.08 1.83
C LYS A 80 -7.63 22.75 2.67
N ALA A 81 -7.99 23.54 3.68
CA ALA A 81 -7.02 24.22 4.54
C ALA A 81 -6.24 23.20 5.38
N ILE A 82 -6.96 22.24 6.00
CA ILE A 82 -6.33 21.15 6.75
C ILE A 82 -5.55 20.21 5.83
N ASN A 83 -6.04 19.97 4.60
CA ASN A 83 -5.29 19.21 3.61
C ASN A 83 -3.93 19.84 3.32
N ALA A 84 -3.88 21.16 3.11
CA ALA A 84 -2.62 21.86 2.87
C ALA A 84 -1.65 21.77 4.06
N ALA A 85 -2.15 21.93 5.30
CA ALA A 85 -1.35 21.79 6.52
C ALA A 85 -0.79 20.38 6.69
N LEU A 86 -1.61 19.35 6.50
CA LEU A 86 -1.16 17.96 6.56
C LEU A 86 -0.21 17.63 5.40
N CYS A 87 -0.50 18.06 4.17
CA CYS A 87 0.40 17.93 3.03
C CYS A 87 1.79 18.49 3.33
N HIS A 88 1.87 19.63 4.04
CA HIS A 88 3.13 20.20 4.49
C HIS A 88 3.85 19.28 5.48
N GLN A 89 3.16 18.73 6.49
CA GLN A 89 3.77 17.76 7.41
C GLN A 89 4.29 16.50 6.71
N PHE A 90 3.52 15.97 5.74
CA PHE A 90 3.93 14.82 4.93
C PHE A 90 5.16 15.15 4.08
N SER A 91 5.24 16.36 3.49
CA SER A 91 6.40 16.78 2.69
C SER A 91 7.64 17.08 3.54
N GLN A 92 7.45 17.60 4.75
CA GLN A 92 8.50 17.79 5.77
C GLN A 92 8.93 16.49 6.46
N ARG A 93 8.27 15.36 6.17
CA ARG A 93 8.59 14.03 6.73
C ARG A 93 8.50 13.97 8.25
N THR A 94 7.63 14.79 8.85
CA THR A 94 7.36 14.75 10.30
C THR A 94 6.39 13.63 10.67
N VAL A 95 5.74 13.02 9.66
CA VAL A 95 4.82 11.89 9.83
C VAL A 95 5.57 10.57 9.77
N THR A 96 5.50 9.79 10.84
CA THR A 96 6.04 8.43 10.90
C THR A 96 4.98 7.42 10.44
N LYS A 97 5.38 6.45 9.62
CA LYS A 97 4.51 5.36 9.14
C LYS A 97 5.18 4.03 9.42
N VAL A 98 4.42 3.11 9.97
CA VAL A 98 4.85 1.74 10.26
C VAL A 98 3.79 0.81 9.69
N TYR A 99 4.22 -0.22 8.97
CA TYR A 99 3.35 -1.25 8.44
C TYR A 99 3.73 -2.59 9.05
N SER A 100 2.75 -3.48 9.22
CA SER A 100 2.98 -4.88 9.56
C SER A 100 2.68 -5.74 8.35
N ALA A 101 3.53 -6.73 8.07
CA ALA A 101 3.32 -7.69 6.98
C ALA A 101 3.72 -9.10 7.41
N LEU A 102 3.11 -10.10 6.76
CA LEU A 102 3.54 -11.49 6.81
C LEU A 102 4.20 -11.84 5.48
N LEU A 103 5.41 -12.40 5.54
CA LEU A 103 6.19 -12.83 4.38
C LEU A 103 6.27 -14.36 4.34
N CYS A 104 6.23 -14.95 3.14
CA CYS A 104 6.55 -16.36 2.96
C CYS A 104 8.02 -16.62 3.37
N GLY A 105 8.27 -17.73 4.06
CA GLY A 105 9.61 -18.14 4.46
C GLY A 105 10.08 -17.50 5.76
N HIS A 106 11.24 -17.98 6.24
CA HIS A 106 11.96 -17.39 7.37
C HIS A 106 13.08 -16.50 6.85
N LEU A 107 13.02 -15.21 7.14
CA LEU A 107 14.14 -14.31 6.86
C LEU A 107 15.34 -14.71 7.71
N ALA A 108 16.52 -14.81 7.11
CA ALA A 108 17.75 -15.14 7.84
C ALA A 108 18.10 -14.04 8.85
N GLU A 109 18.07 -12.78 8.40
CA GLU A 109 18.43 -11.61 9.21
C GLU A 109 17.22 -11.06 9.99
N ASP A 110 17.49 -10.51 11.17
CA ASP A 110 16.47 -9.89 12.04
C ASP A 110 16.06 -8.49 11.62
N ASP A 111 16.90 -7.78 10.86
CA ASP A 111 16.56 -6.50 10.27
C ASP A 111 17.34 -6.27 8.98
N GLY A 112 16.88 -5.31 8.18
CA GLY A 112 17.57 -4.99 6.95
C GLY A 112 16.95 -3.85 6.17
N VAL A 113 17.54 -3.60 5.00
CA VAL A 113 17.15 -2.50 4.13
C VAL A 113 16.86 -3.06 2.75
N ILE A 114 15.65 -2.79 2.28
CA ILE A 114 15.21 -3.06 0.92
C ILE A 114 15.49 -1.79 0.11
N ASP A 115 16.39 -1.88 -0.87
CA ASP A 115 16.77 -0.77 -1.73
C ASP A 115 16.65 -1.23 -3.19
N ALA A 116 15.52 -0.89 -3.82
CA ALA A 116 15.21 -1.30 -5.17
C ALA A 116 14.44 -0.20 -5.89
N ALA A 117 14.83 0.12 -7.13
CA ALA A 117 14.06 1.03 -7.97
C ALA A 117 12.82 0.33 -8.52
N ILE A 118 11.66 1.00 -8.46
CA ILE A 118 10.37 0.38 -8.79
C ILE A 118 9.66 1.22 -9.86
N ALA A 119 9.14 0.56 -10.89
CA ALA A 119 8.35 1.15 -11.95
C ALA A 119 6.97 0.49 -12.04
N LYS A 120 6.05 1.10 -12.78
CA LYS A 120 4.80 0.43 -13.17
C LYS A 120 5.12 -0.63 -14.21
N ASP A 121 4.49 -1.80 -14.09
CA ASP A 121 4.56 -2.80 -15.15
C ASP A 121 3.61 -2.39 -16.29
N PRO A 122 4.11 -2.11 -17.50
CA PRO A 122 3.26 -1.71 -18.62
C PRO A 122 2.42 -2.87 -19.18
N ALA A 123 2.84 -4.11 -18.98
CA ALA A 123 2.13 -5.31 -19.44
C ALA A 123 1.06 -5.77 -18.45
N LEU A 124 1.29 -5.56 -17.15
CA LEU A 124 0.43 -6.08 -16.08
C LEU A 124 -0.13 -4.96 -15.19
N PHE A 125 -0.79 -3.95 -15.77
CA PHE A 125 -1.46 -2.93 -14.98
C PHE A 125 -2.52 -3.57 -14.04
N PRO A 126 -2.58 -3.22 -12.73
CA PRO A 126 -1.90 -2.13 -12.02
C PRO A 126 -0.63 -2.53 -11.25
N LEU A 127 -0.02 -3.68 -11.54
CA LEU A 127 1.16 -4.18 -10.86
C LEU A 127 2.38 -3.26 -11.08
N MET A 128 3.29 -3.30 -10.12
CA MET A 128 4.60 -2.65 -10.21
C MET A 128 5.65 -3.71 -10.54
N SER A 129 6.89 -3.32 -10.79
CA SER A 129 8.02 -4.23 -10.97
C SER A 129 9.33 -3.55 -10.58
N ILE A 130 10.33 -4.34 -10.17
CA ILE A 130 11.69 -3.83 -9.96
C ILE A 130 12.26 -3.45 -11.31
N CYS A 131 12.71 -2.21 -11.45
CA CYS A 131 13.25 -1.68 -12.70
C CYS A 131 14.42 -0.75 -12.40
N ALA A 132 15.65 -1.23 -12.62
CA ALA A 132 16.85 -0.43 -12.38
C ALA A 132 16.99 0.76 -13.36
N VAL A 133 16.46 0.62 -14.58
CA VAL A 133 16.66 1.60 -15.66
C VAL A 133 15.71 2.80 -15.53
N ASN A 134 14.41 2.55 -15.34
CA ASN A 134 13.36 3.57 -15.35
C ASN A 134 12.57 3.64 -14.04
N GLY A 135 12.95 2.85 -13.03
CA GLY A 135 12.28 2.82 -11.74
C GLY A 135 12.58 4.04 -10.90
N LYS A 136 11.63 4.39 -10.03
CA LYS A 136 11.85 5.41 -9.01
C LYS A 136 12.58 4.78 -7.83
N PRO A 137 13.65 5.40 -7.29
CA PRO A 137 14.33 4.89 -6.11
C PRO A 137 13.39 4.71 -4.92
N ALA A 138 13.31 3.49 -4.40
CA ALA A 138 12.51 3.15 -3.24
C ALA A 138 13.39 2.42 -2.21
N ARG A 139 13.36 2.93 -0.98
CA ARG A 139 14.14 2.40 0.14
C ARG A 139 13.25 2.24 1.37
N SER A 140 13.27 1.06 1.96
CA SER A 140 12.47 0.70 3.14
C SER A 140 13.32 -0.09 4.12
N ARG A 141 13.18 0.18 5.43
CA ARG A 141 13.77 -0.67 6.47
C ARG A 141 12.73 -1.70 6.90
N TYR A 142 13.15 -2.93 7.14
CA TYR A 142 12.33 -3.93 7.80
C TYR A 142 12.97 -4.37 9.12
N GLN A 143 12.14 -4.84 10.04
CA GLN A 143 12.54 -5.51 11.27
C GLN A 143 11.64 -6.72 11.48
N VAL A 144 12.22 -7.88 11.74
CA VAL A 144 11.51 -9.11 12.07
C VAL A 144 10.91 -8.99 13.46
N VAL A 145 9.62 -9.27 13.55
CA VAL A 145 8.88 -9.33 14.81
C VAL A 145 8.83 -10.76 15.32
N GLU A 146 8.53 -11.71 14.44
CA GLU A 146 8.45 -13.13 14.78
C GLU A 146 8.66 -14.01 13.54
N ARG A 147 9.14 -15.24 13.75
CA ARG A 147 9.21 -16.31 12.77
C ARG A 147 8.42 -17.50 13.32
N PHE A 148 7.48 -17.99 12.53
CA PHE A 148 6.62 -19.09 12.94
C PHE A 148 6.17 -19.91 11.73
N TYR A 149 5.45 -20.99 11.99
CA TYR A 149 4.82 -21.80 10.95
C TYR A 149 3.31 -21.59 10.98
N ARG A 150 2.71 -21.40 9.80
CA ARG A 150 1.26 -21.33 9.63
C ARG A 150 0.77 -22.59 8.96
N LYS A 151 -0.21 -23.28 9.55
CA LYS A 151 -0.85 -24.44 8.92
C LYS A 151 -1.77 -23.97 7.80
N SER A 152 -1.64 -24.58 6.63
CA SER A 152 -2.60 -24.44 5.52
C SER A 152 -3.82 -25.33 5.74
N GLU A 153 -4.88 -25.11 4.96
CA GLU A 153 -6.09 -25.95 4.96
C GLU A 153 -5.76 -27.42 4.63
N ASP A 154 -4.79 -27.66 3.76
CA ASP A 154 -4.31 -28.99 3.39
C ASP A 154 -3.38 -29.63 4.44
N GLY A 155 -3.23 -29.04 5.63
CA GLY A 155 -2.36 -29.54 6.71
C GLY A 155 -0.87 -29.22 6.53
N THR A 156 -0.45 -28.72 5.37
CA THR A 156 0.93 -28.31 5.11
C THR A 156 1.37 -27.16 6.01
N SER A 157 2.57 -27.26 6.57
CA SER A 157 3.17 -26.23 7.43
C SER A 157 3.97 -25.24 6.58
N LEU A 158 3.55 -23.97 6.55
CA LEU A 158 4.21 -22.92 5.78
C LEU A 158 5.07 -22.04 6.71
N PRO A 159 6.39 -21.91 6.47
CA PRO A 159 7.21 -20.97 7.21
C PRO A 159 6.78 -19.54 6.86
N VAL A 160 6.62 -18.69 7.89
CA VAL A 160 6.19 -17.30 7.75
C VAL A 160 7.02 -16.41 8.67
N THR A 161 7.38 -15.23 8.18
CA THR A 161 8.01 -14.17 8.98
C THR A 161 7.06 -12.98 9.10
N ARG A 162 6.76 -12.54 10.33
CA ARG A 162 6.12 -11.23 10.55
C ARG A 162 7.19 -10.17 10.61
N VAL A 163 6.99 -9.09 9.87
CA VAL A 163 7.90 -7.94 9.85
C VAL A 163 7.16 -6.64 10.10
N GLN A 164 7.84 -5.69 10.72
CA GLN A 164 7.51 -4.28 10.65
C GLN A 164 8.30 -3.62 9.53
N LEU A 165 7.65 -2.72 8.81
CA LEU A 165 8.21 -2.00 7.67
C LEU A 165 8.10 -0.51 7.93
N ILE A 166 9.24 0.16 7.84
CA ILE A 166 9.36 1.60 8.02
C ILE A 166 9.90 2.17 6.70
N PRO A 167 9.04 2.78 5.87
CA PRO A 167 9.49 3.34 4.61
C PRO A 167 10.45 4.48 4.90
N ARG A 168 11.65 4.45 4.31
CA ARG A 168 12.57 5.57 4.45
C ARG A 168 12.20 6.68 3.48
N PRO A 169 12.33 7.95 3.90
CA PRO A 169 12.02 9.05 3.00
C PRO A 169 12.95 9.04 1.78
N GLY A 170 12.39 8.92 0.57
CA GLY A 170 13.09 9.26 -0.67
C GLY A 170 13.06 10.76 -0.94
N ALA A 171 13.76 11.25 -1.96
CA ALA A 171 13.89 12.67 -2.31
C ALA A 171 12.55 13.46 -2.20
N PRO A 172 12.58 14.72 -1.71
CA PRO A 172 11.36 15.50 -1.48
C PRO A 172 10.54 15.60 -2.78
N THR A 173 9.25 15.28 -2.68
CA THR A 173 8.30 15.27 -3.79
C THR A 173 7.06 16.07 -3.40
N SER A 174 6.40 16.70 -4.37
CA SER A 174 5.18 17.49 -4.15
C SER A 174 4.05 16.64 -3.53
N CYS A 175 3.06 17.26 -2.88
CA CYS A 175 1.99 16.49 -2.21
C CYS A 175 1.23 15.55 -3.19
N ALA A 176 1.00 15.97 -4.43
CA ALA A 176 0.40 15.13 -5.48
C ALA A 176 1.28 13.92 -5.88
N SER A 177 2.61 14.07 -5.82
CA SER A 177 3.56 12.98 -6.09
C SER A 177 3.86 12.13 -4.84
N THR A 178 3.60 12.66 -3.64
CA THR A 178 3.59 11.94 -2.36
C THR A 178 2.38 10.97 -2.28
N ALA A 179 1.25 11.25 -2.91
CA ALA A 179 0.17 10.28 -2.98
C ALA A 179 0.47 9.08 -3.89
N SER A 180 1.34 9.24 -4.91
CA SER A 180 1.69 8.20 -5.89
C SER A 180 3.00 7.47 -5.60
N SER A 181 3.97 8.13 -4.96
CA SER A 181 5.29 7.56 -4.67
C SER A 181 5.29 6.54 -3.53
N TRP A 182 4.26 6.48 -2.68
CA TRP A 182 4.30 5.68 -1.45
C TRP A 182 3.55 4.36 -1.57
N ALA A 183 2.48 4.33 -2.39
CA ALA A 183 1.94 3.12 -3.03
C ALA A 183 3.06 2.26 -3.66
N THR A 184 3.98 2.92 -4.37
CA THR A 184 5.14 2.28 -4.98
C THR A 184 6.11 1.65 -3.97
N ARG A 185 6.18 2.14 -2.73
CA ARG A 185 7.17 1.68 -1.73
C ARG A 185 6.73 0.46 -0.92
N PHE A 186 5.44 0.20 -0.81
CA PHE A 186 4.92 -0.99 -0.13
C PHE A 186 5.08 -2.24 -0.99
N TRP A 187 4.91 -2.10 -2.32
CA TRP A 187 5.04 -3.21 -3.27
C TRP A 187 6.42 -3.86 -3.31
N ALA A 188 7.51 -3.12 -3.03
CA ALA A 188 8.86 -3.68 -2.94
C ALA A 188 8.97 -4.81 -1.90
N VAL A 189 8.13 -4.75 -0.86
CA VAL A 189 8.16 -5.75 0.22
C VAL A 189 7.28 -6.95 -0.12
N THR A 190 6.10 -6.70 -0.70
CA THR A 190 5.20 -7.78 -1.12
C THR A 190 5.77 -8.61 -2.27
N CYS A 191 6.51 -7.98 -3.20
CA CYS A 191 7.06 -8.70 -4.35
C CYS A 191 8.27 -9.59 -3.98
N MET A 192 9.13 -9.18 -3.04
CA MET A 192 10.20 -10.08 -2.57
C MET A 192 9.64 -11.24 -1.73
N ALA A 193 8.58 -11.01 -0.96
CA ALA A 193 7.90 -12.09 -0.25
C ALA A 193 7.25 -13.11 -1.21
N ALA A 194 6.71 -12.64 -2.34
CA ALA A 194 6.13 -13.50 -3.37
C ALA A 194 7.18 -14.28 -4.15
N CYS A 195 8.37 -13.71 -4.42
CA CYS A 195 9.47 -14.44 -5.08
C CYS A 195 10.11 -15.55 -4.24
N CYS A 196 9.94 -15.54 -2.91
CA CYS A 196 10.46 -16.58 -2.01
C CYS A 196 9.48 -17.71 -1.69
N CYS A 197 8.25 -17.66 -2.20
CA CYS A 197 7.32 -18.78 -2.10
C CYS A 197 7.59 -19.72 -3.30
N PRO A 198 8.18 -20.92 -3.11
CA PRO A 198 8.29 -21.89 -4.20
C PRO A 198 6.88 -22.20 -4.69
N ALA A 199 6.69 -22.22 -6.02
CA ALA A 199 5.44 -22.69 -6.61
C ALA A 199 5.11 -24.08 -6.03
N PRO A 200 3.83 -24.38 -5.73
CA PRO A 200 3.46 -25.74 -5.38
C PRO A 200 3.93 -26.63 -6.53
N ASN A 201 4.83 -27.58 -6.23
CA ASN A 201 5.27 -28.57 -7.20
C ASN A 201 4.02 -29.22 -7.77
N GLY A 202 3.79 -29.03 -9.08
CA GLY A 202 2.77 -29.76 -9.80
C GLY A 202 3.03 -31.27 -9.68
N PRO A 203 1.99 -32.12 -9.79
CA PRO A 203 2.14 -33.54 -9.63
C PRO A 203 3.11 -34.06 -10.69
N GLN A 204 4.20 -34.69 -10.25
CA GLN A 204 5.05 -35.50 -11.12
C GLN A 204 4.24 -36.73 -11.52
N GLY A 205 3.89 -36.81 -12.79
CA GLY A 205 3.38 -37.99 -13.48
C GLY A 205 4.26 -38.28 -14.68
#